data_AF-A0A6G0WP86-F1
#
_entry.id   AF-A0A6G0WP86-F1
#
_cell.length_a   1.000
_cell.length_b   1.000
_cell.length_c   1.000
_cell.angle_alpha   90.00
_cell.angle_beta   90.00
_cell.angle_gamma   90.00
#
_symmetry.space_group_name_H-M   'P 1'
#
loop_
_entity.id
_entity.type
_entity.pdbx_description
1 polymer ?
#
loop_
_entity_poly.entity_id
_entity_poly.type
_entity_poly.pdbx_seq_one_letter_code
_entity_poly.pdbx_strand_id
1 'polypeptide(L)'
;MSDETSVQVAIGIKIFPTSLNRTAILRLRGPPAQVTHVAFGAPRPGPLQIVFPLALVYTGVNLPASLAGVADAEISIDLIQLRTWIDRFVEEEEAG
;
A
#
# COMPACT_ATOMS: atom_id res chain seq x y z
N MET A 1 14.88 -5.35 25.05
CA MET A 1 14.94 -4.54 23.83
C MET A 1 13.81 -5.01 22.94
N SER A 2 12.68 -4.29 22.91
CA SER A 2 11.67 -4.53 21.88
C SER A 2 11.89 -3.48 20.80
N ASP A 3 12.39 -3.92 19.65
CA ASP A 3 12.31 -3.11 18.44
C ASP A 3 10.83 -2.96 18.09
N GLU A 4 10.19 -1.95 18.66
CA GLU A 4 8.87 -1.46 18.30
C GLU A 4 8.94 -0.85 16.90
N THR A 5 9.10 -1.68 15.87
CA THR A 5 8.52 -1.30 14.59
C THR A 5 7.02 -1.47 14.74
N SER A 6 6.33 -0.37 15.04
CA SER A 6 4.88 -0.21 15.27
C SER A 6 4.05 -0.32 13.98
N VAL A 7 4.69 -0.63 12.85
CA VAL A 7 4.06 -0.65 11.53
C VAL A 7 3.12 -1.85 11.42
N GLN A 8 1.81 -1.57 11.38
CA GLN A 8 0.77 -2.59 11.20
C GLN A 8 0.40 -2.79 9.73
N VAL A 9 0.47 -1.71 8.95
CA VAL A 9 0.22 -1.69 7.52
C VAL A 9 1.40 -1.01 6.84
N ALA A 10 2.03 -1.68 5.89
CA ALA A 10 3.12 -1.14 5.09
C ALA A 10 2.74 -1.13 3.61
N ILE A 11 3.06 -0.04 2.92
CA ILE A 11 2.88 0.10 1.47
C ILE A 11 4.27 0.26 0.86
N GLY A 12 4.62 -0.61 -0.08
CA GLY A 12 5.86 -0.55 -0.84
C GLY A 12 5.58 -0.47 -2.33
N ILE A 13 6.41 0.24 -3.09
CA ILE A 13 6.38 0.22 -4.55
C ILE A 13 7.59 -0.53 -5.06
N LYS A 14 7.35 -1.62 -5.79
CA LYS A 14 8.40 -2.34 -6.51
C LYS A 14 8.51 -1.77 -7.92
N ILE A 15 9.69 -1.23 -8.23
CA ILE A 15 10.05 -0.71 -9.55
C ILE A 15 10.94 -1.74 -10.25
N PHE A 16 10.62 -2.03 -11.52
CA PHE A 16 11.42 -2.93 -12.35
C PHE A 16 12.24 -2.07 -13.31
N PRO A 17 13.57 -1.96 -13.16
CA PRO A 17 14.38 -0.99 -13.89
C PRO A 17 14.43 -1.23 -15.41
N THR A 18 14.05 -2.43 -15.87
CA THR A 18 14.04 -2.81 -17.28
C THR A 18 12.64 -2.79 -17.91
N SER A 19 11.62 -2.32 -17.17
CA SER A 19 10.25 -2.24 -17.69
C SER A 19 9.45 -1.15 -17.00
N LEU A 20 8.48 -0.54 -17.68
CA LEU A 20 7.54 0.40 -17.05
C LEU A 20 6.57 -0.26 -16.05
N ASN A 21 6.63 -1.59 -15.89
CA ASN A 21 5.86 -2.30 -14.90
C ASN A 21 6.32 -1.93 -13.50
N ARG A 22 5.35 -1.64 -12.65
CA ARG A 22 5.53 -1.38 -11.22
C ARG A 22 4.42 -2.06 -10.45
N THR A 23 4.71 -2.47 -9.23
CA THR A 23 3.75 -3.17 -8.37
C THR A 23 3.71 -2.51 -7.01
N ALA A 24 2.53 -2.07 -6.59
CA ALA A 24 2.30 -1.68 -5.21
C ALA A 24 2.07 -2.94 -4.37
N ILE A 25 2.65 -2.95 -3.18
CA ILE A 25 2.65 -4.07 -2.26
C ILE A 25 2.05 -3.55 -0.97
N LEU A 26 0.90 -4.10 -0.59
CA LEU A 26 0.36 -3.94 0.75
C LEU A 26 0.87 -5.11 1.59
N ARG A 27 1.55 -4.82 2.70
CA ARG A 27 1.93 -5.81 3.70
C ARG A 27 1.19 -5.51 4.99
N LEU A 28 0.45 -6.50 5.45
CA LEU A 28 -0.33 -6.45 6.68
C LEU A 28 0.38 -7.31 7.72
N ARG A 29 0.68 -6.70 8.87
CA ARG A 29 1.21 -7.41 10.01
C ARG A 29 0.09 -8.19 10.69
N GLY A 30 0.40 -9.38 11.16
CA GLY A 30 -0.53 -10.29 11.82
C GLY A 30 -0.19 -11.74 11.47
N PRO A 31 -0.64 -12.74 12.25
CA PRO A 31 -0.65 -14.13 11.84
C PRO A 31 -2.03 -14.51 11.25
N PRO A 32 -2.12 -14.96 9.99
CA PRO A 32 -1.04 -15.01 9.00
C PRO A 32 -0.72 -13.63 8.43
N ALA A 33 0.56 -13.39 8.10
CA ALA A 33 0.96 -12.14 7.46
C ALA A 33 0.41 -12.15 6.04
N GLN A 34 -0.29 -11.09 5.66
CA GLN A 34 -0.90 -10.99 4.33
C GLN A 34 -0.11 -10.00 3.47
N VAL A 35 0.12 -10.38 2.22
CA VAL A 35 0.77 -9.55 1.22
C VAL A 35 -0.10 -9.49 -0.02
N THR A 36 -0.56 -8.30 -0.38
CA THR A 36 -1.38 -8.06 -1.57
C THR A 36 -0.57 -7.28 -2.59
N HIS A 37 -0.62 -7.72 -3.84
CA HIS A 37 0.05 -7.07 -4.96
C HIS A 37 -0.97 -6.38 -5.85
N VAL A 38 -0.78 -5.09 -6.10
CA VAL A 38 -1.61 -4.26 -6.97
C VAL A 38 -0.76 -3.74 -8.13
N ALA A 39 -1.26 -3.88 -9.35
CA ALA A 39 -0.59 -3.30 -10.52
C ALA A 39 -0.54 -1.77 -10.38
N PHE A 40 0.66 -1.20 -10.36
CA PHE A 40 0.91 0.23 -10.11
C PHE A 40 1.41 0.96 -11.36
N GLY A 41 2.08 0.24 -12.27
CA GLY A 41 2.63 0.79 -13.51
C GLY A 41 1.75 0.59 -14.75
N ALA A 42 2.26 1.08 -15.88
CA ALA A 42 1.59 1.05 -17.18
C ALA A 42 1.30 -0.38 -17.69
N PRO A 43 0.32 -0.57 -18.61
CA PRO A 43 -0.58 0.41 -19.19
C PRO A 43 -2.01 0.16 -18.71
N ARG A 44 -2.42 0.65 -17.54
CA ARG A 44 -3.84 0.56 -17.13
C ARG A 44 -4.35 1.86 -16.51
N PRO A 45 -5.36 2.50 -17.12
CA PRO A 45 -6.07 3.64 -16.55
C PRO A 45 -7.14 3.15 -15.55
N GLY A 46 -6.78 2.20 -14.68
CA GLY A 46 -7.66 1.70 -13.63
C GLY A 46 -7.53 2.53 -12.35
N PRO A 47 -8.54 2.50 -11.47
CA PRO A 47 -8.40 3.05 -10.12
C PRO A 47 -7.21 2.36 -9.44
N LEU A 48 -6.25 3.18 -9.02
CA LEU A 48 -5.05 2.71 -8.36
C LEU A 48 -5.25 2.83 -6.85
N GLN A 49 -5.97 1.87 -6.30
CA GLN A 49 -6.34 1.86 -4.89
C GLN A 49 -5.86 0.59 -4.20
N ILE A 50 -5.41 0.77 -2.97
CA ILE A 50 -5.23 -0.33 -2.04
C ILE A 50 -6.37 -0.27 -1.04
N VAL A 51 -7.07 -1.39 -0.88
CA VAL A 51 -8.22 -1.51 0.02
C VAL A 51 -7.94 -2.58 1.08
N PHE A 52 -8.24 -2.29 2.34
CA PHE A 52 -8.13 -3.25 3.44
C PHE A 52 -9.07 -2.88 4.61
N PRO A 53 -9.48 -3.84 5.45
CA PRO A 53 -10.30 -3.56 6.63
C PRO A 53 -9.59 -2.68 7.67
N LEU A 54 -10.34 -1.76 8.31
CA LEU A 54 -9.85 -0.87 9.37
C LEU A 54 -9.18 -1.63 10.52
N ALA A 55 -9.69 -2.81 10.89
CA ALA A 55 -9.14 -3.64 11.96
C ALA A 55 -7.64 -3.93 11.78
N LEU A 56 -7.15 -3.99 10.53
CA LEU A 56 -5.75 -4.31 10.26
C LEU A 56 -4.78 -3.18 10.59
N VAL A 57 -5.26 -1.94 10.74
CA VAL A 57 -4.47 -0.83 11.28
C VAL A 57 -4.14 -1.06 12.76
N TYR A 58 -4.97 -1.81 13.45
CA TYR A 58 -4.88 -2.09 14.88
C TYR A 58 -4.36 -3.49 15.18
N THR A 59 -3.73 -4.19 14.22
CA THR A 59 -3.22 -5.54 14.51
C THR A 59 -2.24 -5.54 15.70
N GLY A 60 -2.39 -6.50 16.60
CA GLY A 60 -1.55 -6.62 17.79
C GLY A 60 -1.89 -5.62 18.91
N VAL A 61 -2.91 -4.77 18.72
CA VAL A 61 -3.51 -3.93 19.77
C VAL A 61 -5.03 -4.07 19.75
N ASN A 62 -5.70 -3.69 20.84
CA ASN A 62 -7.16 -3.72 20.86
C ASN A 62 -7.70 -2.57 20.01
N LEU A 63 -8.71 -2.86 19.18
CA LEU A 63 -9.48 -1.84 18.49
C LEU A 63 -10.13 -0.91 19.53
N PRO A 64 -9.99 0.43 19.41
CA PRO A 64 -10.64 1.37 20.31
C PRO A 64 -12.15 1.12 20.39
N ALA A 65 -12.73 1.20 21.59
CA ALA A 65 -14.16 0.96 21.79
C ALA A 65 -15.06 1.92 20.98
N SER A 66 -14.58 3.13 20.69
CA SER A 66 -15.26 4.09 19.81
C SER A 66 -15.36 3.64 18.35
N LEU A 67 -14.56 2.66 17.95
CA LEU A 67 -14.56 2.04 16.61
C LEU A 67 -15.21 0.65 16.63
N ALA A 68 -15.88 0.28 17.72
CA ALA A 68 -16.62 -0.97 17.79
C ALA A 68 -17.73 -1.00 16.71
N GLY A 69 -17.82 -2.11 15.98
CA GLY A 69 -18.80 -2.29 14.90
C GLY A 69 -18.37 -1.77 13.53
N VAL A 70 -17.22 -1.10 13.41
CA VAL A 70 -16.66 -0.66 12.10
C VAL A 70 -15.32 -1.34 11.78
N ALA A 71 -15.01 -2.44 12.45
CA ALA A 71 -13.77 -3.20 12.25
C ALA A 71 -13.57 -3.63 10.78
N ASP A 72 -14.66 -4.03 10.12
CA ASP A 72 -14.68 -4.49 8.73
C ASP A 72 -14.87 -3.35 7.72
N ALA A 73 -14.96 -2.10 8.18
CA ALA A 73 -15.05 -0.96 7.27
C ALA A 73 -13.80 -0.88 6.39
N GLU A 74 -14.00 -0.78 5.08
CA GLU A 74 -12.92 -0.71 4.11
C GLU A 74 -12.22 0.65 4.16
N ILE A 75 -10.90 0.62 4.34
CA ILE A 75 -10.02 1.76 4.16
C ILE A 75 -9.44 1.67 2.76
N SER A 76 -9.65 2.73 1.96
CA SER A 76 -9.09 2.85 0.62
C SER A 76 -8.03 3.94 0.60
N ILE A 77 -6.87 3.62 0.02
CA ILE A 77 -5.77 4.56 -0.21
C ILE A 77 -5.59 4.68 -1.73
N ASP A 78 -5.86 5.88 -2.25
CA ASP A 78 -5.59 6.22 -3.65
C ASP A 78 -4.10 6.54 -3.83
N LEU A 79 -3.44 5.80 -4.71
CA LEU A 79 -2.02 5.97 -5.00
C LEU A 79 -1.77 6.73 -6.31
N ILE A 80 -2.78 7.32 -6.93
CA ILE A 80 -2.64 7.99 -8.23
C ILE A 80 -1.61 9.13 -8.18
N GLN A 81 -1.61 9.93 -7.12
CA GLN A 81 -0.65 11.03 -6.96
C GLN A 81 0.79 10.50 -6.83
N LEU A 82 0.99 9.41 -6.08
CA LEU A 82 2.30 8.78 -5.94
C LEU A 82 2.79 8.24 -7.29
N ARG A 83 1.90 7.61 -8.07
CA ARG A 83 2.24 7.15 -9.42
C ARG A 83 2.65 8.31 -10.32
N THR A 84 1.86 9.38 -10.37
CA THR A 84 2.16 10.57 -11.17
C THR A 84 3.49 11.20 -10.78
N TRP A 85 3.81 11.24 -9.49
CA TRP A 85 5.09 11.76 -9.02
C TRP A 85 6.26 10.87 -9.49
N ILE A 86 6.15 9.55 -9.35
CA ILE A 86 7.18 8.61 -9.83
C ILE A 86 7.32 8.66 -11.36
N ASP A 87 6.21 8.71 -12.11
CA ASP A 87 6.21 8.79 -13.58
C ASP A 87 7.06 9.96 -14.07
N ARG A 88 6.86 11.14 -13.47
CA ARG A 88 7.59 12.35 -13.84
C ARG A 88 9.12 12.17 -13.76
N PHE A 89 9.64 11.59 -12.68
CA PHE A 89 11.09 11.45 -12.53
C PHE A 89 11.68 10.34 -13.39
N VAL A 90 10.91 9.27 -13.64
CA VAL A 90 11.36 8.21 -14.56
C VAL A 90 11.44 8.72 -15.99
N GLU A 91 10.47 9.52 -16.44
CA GLU A 91 10.50 10.14 -17.78
C GLU A 91 11.63 11.17 -17.93
N GLU A 92 11.93 11.94 -16.89
CA GLU A 92 13.05 12.89 -16.87
C GLU A 92 14.42 12.19 -16.97
N GLU A 93 14.60 10.99 -16.40
CA GLU A 93 15.83 10.19 -16.53
C GLU A 93 16.02 9.56 -17.91
N GLU A 94 14.95 9.18 -18.60
CA GLU A 94 15.03 8.60 -19.95
C GLU A 94 15.30 9.66 -21.05
N ALA A 95 15.07 10.94 -20.75
CA ALA A 95 15.22 12.06 -21.68
C ALA A 95 16.60 12.77 -21.64
N GLY A 96 17.47 12.44 -20.67
CA GLY A 96 18.81 13.00 -20.48
C GLY A 96 19.93 12.07 -20.93
#